data_AF-A0AAX7UZF8-F1
#
_entry.id   AF-A0AAX7UZF8-F1
#
_cell.length_a   1.000
_cell.length_b   1.000
_cell.length_c   1.000
_cell.angle_alpha   90.00
_cell.angle_beta   90.00
_cell.angle_gamma   90.00
#
_symmetry.space_group_name_H-M   'P 1'
#
loop_
_entity.id
_entity.type
_entity.pdbx_description
1 polymer ?
#
loop_
_entity_poly.entity_id
_entity_poly.type
_entity_poly.pdbx_seq_one_letter_code
_entity_poly.pdbx_strand_id
1 'polypeptide(L)'
;SNAAAASRRDAASKLPRSDNAEVTCVSEEAQEATTGQIEGSGQRSEPGISSGPKPVGSGSTIIVSPRQRGNPILKFVRSVPWEFGDVVPDYVLGQTTCALFLSLRYHNLNPNYIHDRLKQLGHTFTLRVLLVQVDVKDPHHALKELARMCIMADCTLILAWSPEEAGRYLETYKSYEKKPADMLKEQVEKDYLSKVTDCLTTVKSINKTDAITLLSAFSSVEGIVSASKEDLVVCPGLGPQKARRLFDVLHKPFLKAKTKDS
;
A
#
# COMPACT_ATOMS: atom_id res chain seq x y z
N SER A 1 -62.98 -23.13 30.98
CA SER A 1 -63.37 -22.53 29.69
C SER A 1 -62.21 -22.65 28.72
N ASN A 2 -62.40 -23.51 27.70
CA ASN A 2 -61.69 -23.73 26.41
C ASN A 2 -60.16 -23.51 26.34
N ALA A 3 -59.30 -24.50 26.08
CA ALA A 3 -59.23 -25.52 25.00
C ALA A 3 -59.00 -24.94 23.58
N ALA A 4 -57.78 -25.13 23.05
CA ALA A 4 -57.42 -25.36 21.63
C ALA A 4 -55.91 -25.67 21.56
N ALA A 5 -55.46 -26.92 21.35
CA ALA A 5 -55.43 -27.70 20.11
C ALA A 5 -54.34 -27.25 19.11
N ALA A 6 -53.31 -28.07 18.91
CA ALA A 6 -53.12 -28.88 17.68
C ALA A 6 -51.64 -29.25 17.46
N SER A 7 -51.36 -30.54 17.62
CA SER A 7 -50.20 -31.26 17.08
C SER A 7 -50.40 -31.52 15.58
N ARG A 8 -49.35 -31.40 14.77
CA ARG A 8 -49.31 -31.93 13.39
C ARG A 8 -47.96 -32.60 13.11
N ARG A 9 -48.09 -33.78 12.50
CA ARG A 9 -47.09 -34.80 12.16
C ARG A 9 -46.36 -34.49 10.84
N ASP A 10 -45.24 -35.22 10.70
CA ASP A 10 -44.40 -35.52 9.53
C ASP A 10 -45.06 -35.53 8.14
N ALA A 11 -44.28 -35.18 7.11
CA ALA A 11 -43.76 -36.16 6.13
C ALA A 11 -43.06 -35.52 4.90
N ALA A 12 -42.10 -36.30 4.38
CA ALA A 12 -41.71 -36.43 2.97
C ALA A 12 -40.62 -35.50 2.40
N SER A 13 -39.39 -35.94 2.62
CA SER A 13 -38.24 -35.80 1.73
C SER A 13 -38.49 -36.40 0.33
N LYS A 14 -38.08 -35.69 -0.73
CA LYS A 14 -37.94 -36.23 -2.10
C LYS A 14 -36.62 -35.79 -2.70
N LEU A 15 -35.68 -36.73 -2.82
CA LEU A 15 -34.60 -36.72 -3.81
C LEU A 15 -35.16 -37.13 -5.19
N PRO A 16 -34.41 -36.81 -6.25
CA PRO A 16 -34.04 -37.88 -7.18
C PRO A 16 -32.53 -37.97 -7.40
N ARG A 17 -32.04 -39.21 -7.41
CA ARG A 17 -30.81 -39.66 -8.06
C ARG A 17 -31.16 -40.22 -9.43
N SER A 18 -30.24 -40.11 -10.37
CA SER A 18 -29.88 -41.05 -11.45
C SER A 18 -29.07 -40.28 -12.48
N ASP A 19 -28.14 -40.82 -13.25
CA ASP A 19 -27.22 -41.96 -13.19
C ASP A 19 -26.40 -41.84 -14.49
N ASN A 20 -25.30 -42.60 -14.58
CA ASN A 20 -24.55 -42.96 -15.79
C ASN A 20 -23.63 -41.90 -16.43
N ALA A 21 -22.43 -42.23 -16.93
CA ALA A 21 -21.76 -43.52 -17.10
C ALA A 21 -20.24 -43.30 -17.20
N GLU A 22 -19.50 -44.33 -16.78
CA GLU A 22 -18.12 -44.61 -17.16
C GLU A 22 -17.95 -44.73 -18.68
N VAL A 23 -16.84 -44.20 -19.20
CA VAL A 23 -16.16 -44.81 -20.36
C VAL A 23 -14.66 -44.78 -20.08
N THR A 24 -14.12 -45.97 -19.85
CA THR A 24 -12.70 -46.30 -19.79
C THR A 24 -12.29 -46.81 -21.16
N CYS A 25 -11.23 -46.27 -21.76
CA CYS A 25 -10.48 -46.94 -22.83
C CYS A 25 -8.98 -46.77 -22.58
N VAL A 26 -8.31 -47.91 -22.43
CA VAL A 26 -6.87 -48.11 -22.31
C VAL A 26 -6.36 -48.60 -23.66
N SER A 27 -5.25 -48.07 -24.17
CA SER A 27 -4.33 -48.72 -25.14
C SER A 27 -3.00 -47.95 -25.06
N GLU A 28 -1.99 -48.48 -24.37
CA GLU A 28 -0.88 -49.33 -24.85
C GLU A 28 0.24 -48.58 -25.59
N GLU A 29 1.43 -48.65 -24.98
CA GLU A 29 2.74 -48.26 -25.48
C GLU A 29 3.31 -49.30 -26.45
N ALA A 30 4.11 -48.84 -27.43
CA ALA A 30 5.19 -49.62 -28.02
C ALA A 30 6.30 -48.70 -28.59
N GLN A 31 7.53 -48.90 -28.10
CA GLN A 31 8.82 -48.54 -28.71
C GLN A 31 9.09 -49.49 -29.92
N GLU A 32 9.96 -49.32 -30.91
CA GLU A 32 11.28 -48.67 -30.99
C GLU A 32 11.78 -48.61 -32.48
N ALA A 33 12.66 -47.64 -32.75
CA ALA A 33 13.77 -47.54 -33.74
C ALA A 33 13.66 -47.98 -35.22
N THR A 34 13.97 -47.06 -36.15
CA THR A 34 15.11 -47.21 -37.09
C THR A 34 15.53 -45.90 -37.80
N THR A 35 16.83 -45.84 -38.06
CA THR A 35 17.70 -44.76 -38.57
C THR A 35 17.49 -44.38 -40.05
N GLY A 36 17.69 -43.10 -40.38
CA GLY A 36 17.94 -42.63 -41.75
C GLY A 36 18.28 -41.13 -41.81
N GLN A 37 19.55 -40.80 -42.09
CA GLN A 37 20.06 -39.45 -42.32
C GLN A 37 19.80 -38.99 -43.77
N ILE A 38 19.26 -37.79 -43.99
CA ILE A 38 19.51 -36.95 -45.19
C ILE A 38 19.53 -35.47 -44.77
N GLU A 39 20.56 -34.75 -45.22
CA GLU A 39 20.88 -33.35 -44.97
C GLU A 39 19.86 -32.37 -45.58
N GLY A 40 19.63 -31.25 -44.89
CA GLY A 40 18.80 -30.14 -45.36
C GLY A 40 19.04 -28.86 -44.56
N SER A 41 19.84 -27.98 -45.14
CA SER A 41 20.12 -26.59 -44.72
C SER A 41 18.85 -25.80 -44.36
N GLY A 42 18.85 -25.18 -43.17
CA GLY A 42 17.81 -24.23 -42.75
C GLY A 42 18.13 -23.58 -41.41
N GLN A 43 18.65 -22.34 -41.44
CA GLN A 43 18.84 -21.50 -40.27
C GLN A 43 17.50 -21.26 -39.54
N ARG A 44 17.41 -21.66 -38.28
CA ARG A 44 16.38 -21.19 -37.35
C ARG A 44 17.02 -20.92 -35.99
N SER A 45 17.08 -19.65 -35.64
CA SER A 45 17.58 -19.14 -34.37
C SER A 45 16.61 -19.52 -33.24
N GLU A 46 17.02 -20.41 -32.33
CA GLU A 46 16.31 -20.64 -31.07
C GLU A 46 16.81 -19.68 -29.98
N PRO A 47 15.91 -19.07 -29.18
CA PRO A 47 16.30 -18.42 -27.94
C PRO A 47 16.50 -19.49 -26.86
N GLY A 48 17.74 -19.69 -26.43
CA GLY A 48 18.07 -20.59 -25.33
C GLY A 48 17.38 -20.18 -24.03
N ILE A 49 16.43 -21.01 -23.56
CA ILE A 49 15.86 -20.92 -22.22
C ILE A 49 16.88 -21.55 -21.26
N SER A 50 17.70 -20.71 -20.62
CA SER A 50 18.45 -21.12 -19.42
C SER A 50 17.51 -21.11 -18.22
N SER A 51 16.81 -22.21 -17.96
CA SER A 51 16.02 -22.40 -16.74
C SER A 51 16.90 -22.90 -15.61
N GLY A 52 17.78 -22.03 -15.09
CA GLY A 52 18.23 -22.16 -13.70
C GLY A 52 17.05 -21.88 -12.76
N PRO A 53 17.06 -22.37 -11.50
CA PRO A 53 16.04 -22.02 -10.53
C PRO A 53 16.03 -20.49 -10.36
N LYS A 54 14.95 -19.83 -10.81
CA LYS A 54 14.81 -18.39 -10.61
C LYS A 54 14.76 -18.13 -9.10
N PRO A 55 15.42 -17.07 -8.60
CA PRO A 55 15.30 -16.71 -7.19
C PRO A 55 13.82 -16.48 -6.86
N VAL A 56 13.34 -17.08 -5.77
CA VAL A 56 11.99 -16.88 -5.26
C VAL A 56 11.74 -15.37 -5.10
N GLY A 57 10.69 -14.86 -5.75
CA GLY A 57 10.33 -13.43 -5.70
C GLY A 57 10.83 -12.55 -6.85
N SER A 58 11.64 -13.05 -7.79
CA SER A 58 12.14 -12.26 -8.94
C SER A 58 11.12 -12.00 -10.06
N GLY A 59 9.98 -12.70 -10.06
CA GLY A 59 8.90 -12.53 -11.04
C GLY A 59 7.96 -11.37 -10.70
N SER A 60 7.09 -10.99 -11.64
CA SER A 60 5.99 -10.02 -11.40
C SER A 60 4.77 -10.64 -10.71
N THR A 61 4.94 -11.83 -10.11
CA THR A 61 3.91 -12.62 -9.45
C THR A 61 4.14 -12.62 -7.93
N ILE A 62 3.06 -12.64 -7.15
CA ILE A 62 3.09 -12.84 -5.71
C ILE A 62 3.13 -14.35 -5.44
N ILE A 63 4.09 -14.81 -4.66
CA ILE A 63 4.15 -16.22 -4.27
C ILE A 63 3.40 -16.37 -2.95
N VAL A 64 2.39 -17.22 -2.93
CA VAL A 64 1.47 -17.44 -1.81
C VAL A 64 1.78 -18.77 -1.17
N SER A 65 1.89 -18.81 0.16
CA SER A 65 2.04 -20.08 0.88
C SER A 65 0.77 -20.93 0.75
N PRO A 66 0.88 -22.27 0.57
CA PRO A 66 -0.26 -23.18 0.62
C PRO A 66 -1.11 -23.05 1.89
N ARG A 67 -0.52 -22.53 2.98
CA ARG A 67 -1.21 -22.26 4.26
C ARG A 67 -2.30 -21.19 4.14
N GLN A 68 -2.22 -20.33 3.13
CA GLN A 68 -3.21 -19.28 2.84
C GLN A 68 -4.32 -19.75 1.90
N ARG A 69 -4.36 -21.05 1.57
CA ARG A 69 -5.43 -21.62 0.75
C ARG A 69 -6.78 -21.41 1.44
N GLY A 70 -7.72 -20.79 0.72
CA GLY A 70 -9.05 -20.47 1.25
C GLY A 70 -9.16 -19.10 1.95
N ASN A 71 -8.06 -18.36 2.10
CA ASN A 71 -8.11 -17.00 2.63
C ASN A 71 -8.91 -16.08 1.66
N PRO A 72 -9.94 -15.34 2.13
CA PRO A 72 -10.75 -14.48 1.28
C PRO A 72 -9.96 -13.36 0.59
N ILE A 73 -8.80 -12.97 1.12
CA ILE A 73 -7.94 -11.92 0.55
C ILE A 73 -7.56 -12.22 -0.90
N LEU A 74 -7.31 -13.50 -1.22
CA LEU A 74 -6.92 -13.93 -2.56
C LEU A 74 -7.97 -13.60 -3.64
N LYS A 75 -9.24 -13.40 -3.26
CA LYS A 75 -10.32 -12.99 -4.18
C LYS A 75 -10.23 -11.51 -4.59
N PHE A 76 -9.51 -10.71 -3.79
CA PHE A 76 -9.36 -9.27 -3.97
C PHE A 76 -8.00 -8.88 -4.56
N VAL A 77 -7.04 -9.81 -4.64
CA VAL A 77 -5.80 -9.62 -5.41
C VAL A 77 -6.08 -9.93 -6.88
N ARG A 78 -6.29 -8.88 -7.69
CA ARG A 78 -6.70 -8.99 -9.11
C ARG A 78 -5.76 -8.28 -10.06
N SER A 79 -5.12 -7.21 -9.60
CA SER A 79 -4.22 -6.37 -10.39
C SER A 79 -2.86 -7.02 -10.63
N VAL A 80 -2.52 -8.04 -9.85
CA VAL A 80 -1.22 -8.71 -9.83
C VAL A 80 -1.43 -10.22 -9.83
N PRO A 81 -0.75 -10.99 -10.71
CA PRO A 81 -0.86 -12.44 -10.70
C PRO A 81 -0.25 -13.02 -9.42
N TRP A 82 -0.77 -14.17 -8.98
CA TRP A 82 -0.23 -14.89 -7.84
C TRP A 82 -0.25 -16.40 -8.08
N GLU A 83 0.69 -17.10 -7.47
CA GLU A 83 0.84 -18.55 -7.57
C GLU A 83 1.15 -19.15 -6.20
N PHE A 84 0.80 -20.43 -6.01
CA PHE A 84 1.20 -21.13 -4.79
C PHE A 84 2.67 -21.58 -4.90
N GLY A 85 3.44 -21.35 -3.84
CA GLY A 85 4.81 -21.84 -3.74
C GLY A 85 5.13 -22.22 -2.30
N ASP A 86 6.00 -23.21 -2.11
CA ASP A 86 6.44 -23.61 -0.77
C ASP A 86 7.37 -22.54 -0.19
N VAL A 87 6.81 -21.67 0.65
CA VAL A 87 7.49 -20.53 1.25
C VAL A 87 7.17 -20.42 2.73
N VAL A 88 8.16 -19.97 3.50
CA VAL A 88 8.04 -19.73 4.95
C VAL A 88 7.03 -18.61 5.27
N PRO A 89 7.13 -17.39 4.71
CA PRO A 89 6.12 -16.34 4.91
C PRO A 89 4.79 -16.71 4.26
N ASP A 90 3.73 -15.95 4.55
CA ASP A 90 2.42 -16.21 3.95
C ASP A 90 2.35 -15.68 2.50
N TYR A 91 3.04 -14.57 2.24
CA TYR A 91 3.15 -13.93 0.93
C TYR A 91 4.58 -13.46 0.69
N VAL A 92 5.15 -13.78 -0.47
CA VAL A 92 6.39 -13.18 -0.96
C VAL A 92 6.02 -12.13 -2.00
N LEU A 93 6.35 -10.88 -1.67
CA LEU A 93 5.96 -9.69 -2.45
C LEU A 93 7.11 -9.18 -3.31
N GLY A 94 8.32 -9.71 -3.14
CA GLY A 94 9.49 -9.36 -3.91
C GLY A 94 10.70 -10.15 -3.45
N GLN A 95 11.87 -9.84 -4.00
CA GLN A 95 13.10 -10.56 -3.64
C GLN A 95 13.51 -10.33 -2.17
N THR A 96 13.27 -9.14 -1.64
CA THR A 96 13.65 -8.74 -0.26
C THR A 96 12.44 -8.44 0.62
N THR A 97 11.22 -8.66 0.12
CA THR A 97 9.98 -8.24 0.77
C THR A 97 9.02 -9.40 0.95
N CYS A 98 8.56 -9.61 2.18
CA CYS A 98 7.55 -10.61 2.51
C CYS A 98 6.45 -10.03 3.40
N ALA A 99 5.30 -10.69 3.41
CA ALA A 99 4.23 -10.43 4.36
C ALA A 99 3.78 -11.71 5.09
N LEU A 100 3.52 -11.55 6.39
CA LEU A 100 2.77 -12.48 7.22
C LEU A 100 1.35 -11.95 7.40
N PHE A 101 0.38 -12.85 7.41
CA PHE A 101 -1.02 -12.49 7.60
C PHE A 101 -1.56 -13.01 8.93
N LEU A 102 -2.27 -12.14 9.64
CA LEU A 102 -2.87 -12.45 10.92
C LEU A 102 -4.24 -11.77 11.05
N SER A 103 -5.28 -12.54 11.35
CA SER A 103 -6.55 -11.95 11.82
C SER A 103 -6.49 -11.75 13.33
N LEU A 104 -7.01 -10.63 13.84
CA LEU A 104 -7.07 -10.38 15.29
C LEU A 104 -7.94 -11.41 16.00
N ARG A 105 -9.03 -11.85 15.39
CA ARG A 105 -9.85 -12.95 15.91
C ARG A 105 -9.01 -14.21 16.07
N TYR A 106 -8.18 -14.55 15.08
CA TYR A 106 -7.29 -15.71 15.18
C TYR A 106 -6.20 -15.53 16.24
N HIS A 107 -5.62 -14.32 16.35
CA HIS A 107 -4.62 -14.00 17.36
C HIS A 107 -5.15 -14.18 18.78
N ASN A 108 -6.39 -13.76 19.04
CA ASN A 108 -7.03 -13.95 20.34
C ASN A 108 -7.22 -15.42 20.71
N LEU A 109 -7.40 -16.31 19.72
CA LEU A 109 -7.47 -17.76 19.95
C LEU A 109 -6.08 -18.40 20.08
N ASN A 110 -5.08 -17.88 19.35
CA ASN A 110 -3.74 -18.46 19.25
C ASN A 110 -2.65 -17.38 19.41
N PRO A 111 -2.41 -16.85 20.63
CA PRO A 111 -1.50 -15.73 20.83
C PRO A 111 -0.03 -16.06 20.48
N ASN A 112 0.41 -17.30 20.72
CA ASN A 112 1.78 -17.74 20.45
C ASN A 112 2.06 -17.96 18.95
N TYR A 113 1.03 -18.09 18.12
CA TYR A 113 1.19 -18.41 16.70
C TYR A 113 2.13 -17.43 15.98
N ILE A 114 1.92 -16.13 16.19
CA ILE A 114 2.69 -15.13 15.45
C ILE A 114 4.15 -15.06 15.93
N HIS A 115 4.40 -15.32 17.22
CA HIS A 115 5.75 -15.41 17.75
C HIS A 115 6.56 -16.53 17.07
N ASP A 116 5.96 -17.72 16.94
CA ASP A 116 6.61 -18.86 16.29
C ASP A 116 6.84 -18.60 14.81
N ARG A 117 5.88 -17.95 14.14
CA ARG A 117 5.99 -17.59 12.72
C ARG A 117 7.10 -16.57 12.46
N LEU A 118 7.23 -15.55 13.30
CA LEU A 118 8.32 -14.59 13.22
C LEU A 118 9.67 -15.24 13.48
N LYS A 119 9.75 -16.17 14.44
CA LYS A 119 10.97 -16.94 14.72
C LYS A 119 11.38 -17.82 13.55
N GLN A 120 10.42 -18.48 12.89
CA GLN A 120 10.66 -19.29 11.69
C GLN A 120 11.12 -18.44 10.49
N LEU A 121 10.55 -17.23 10.33
CA LEU A 121 10.90 -16.32 9.24
C LEU A 121 12.35 -15.80 9.37
N GLY A 122 12.79 -15.55 10.61
CA GLY A 122 14.12 -15.03 10.90
C GLY A 122 14.37 -13.68 10.22
N HIS A 123 15.60 -13.50 9.72
CA HIS A 123 16.04 -12.29 9.02
C HIS A 123 16.23 -12.51 7.50
N THR A 124 15.49 -13.46 6.93
CA THR A 124 15.61 -13.85 5.51
C THR A 124 15.22 -12.72 4.55
N PHE A 125 14.32 -11.83 4.98
CA PHE A 125 13.83 -10.70 4.20
C PHE A 125 14.18 -9.39 4.90
N THR A 126 14.57 -8.39 4.11
CA THR A 126 14.88 -7.04 4.60
C THR A 126 13.61 -6.33 5.06
N LEU A 127 12.55 -6.37 4.24
CA LEU A 127 11.26 -5.79 4.58
C LEU A 127 10.28 -6.91 4.96
N ARG A 128 9.92 -6.95 6.24
CA ARG A 128 8.99 -7.92 6.81
C ARG A 128 7.73 -7.20 7.25
N VAL A 129 6.64 -7.43 6.53
CA VAL A 129 5.34 -6.82 6.80
C VAL A 129 4.49 -7.79 7.62
N LEU A 130 3.97 -7.34 8.75
CA LEU A 130 2.89 -8.03 9.45
C LEU A 130 1.56 -7.37 9.06
N LEU A 131 0.83 -8.02 8.16
CA LEU A 131 -0.48 -7.59 7.69
C LEU A 131 -1.57 -8.15 8.63
N VAL A 132 -2.14 -7.28 9.44
CA VAL A 132 -3.14 -7.63 10.45
C VAL A 132 -4.53 -7.20 10.00
N GLN A 133 -5.45 -8.17 9.92
CA GLN A 133 -6.86 -7.89 9.69
C GLN A 133 -7.58 -7.63 11.02
N VAL A 134 -8.20 -6.46 11.14
CA VAL A 134 -8.98 -6.02 12.30
C VAL A 134 -10.43 -6.51 12.14
N ASP A 135 -10.72 -7.69 12.68
CA ASP A 135 -12.03 -8.36 12.61
C ASP A 135 -12.70 -8.58 13.99
N VAL A 136 -12.29 -7.78 14.98
CA VAL A 136 -12.78 -7.81 16.38
C VAL A 136 -13.27 -6.43 16.78
N LYS A 137 -14.31 -6.37 17.64
CA LYS A 137 -14.92 -5.11 18.11
C LYS A 137 -13.98 -4.24 18.96
N ASP A 138 -13.17 -4.86 19.81
CA ASP A 138 -12.21 -4.16 20.66
C ASP A 138 -10.77 -4.60 20.34
N PRO A 139 -10.09 -3.94 19.39
CA PRO A 139 -8.77 -4.34 18.93
C PRO A 139 -7.62 -3.72 19.74
N HIS A 140 -7.90 -2.76 20.64
CA HIS A 140 -6.87 -1.90 21.23
C HIS A 140 -5.79 -2.67 22.01
N HIS A 141 -6.19 -3.65 22.82
CA HIS A 141 -5.24 -4.43 23.61
C HIS A 141 -4.34 -5.30 22.73
N ALA A 142 -4.96 -6.10 21.84
CA ALA A 142 -4.23 -6.97 20.92
C ALA A 142 -3.30 -6.17 19.99
N LEU A 143 -3.74 -5.02 19.48
CA LEU A 143 -2.90 -4.16 18.64
C LEU A 143 -1.72 -3.57 19.40
N LYS A 144 -1.90 -3.19 20.68
CA LYS A 144 -0.80 -2.71 21.52
C LYS A 144 0.29 -3.78 21.70
N GLU A 145 -0.12 -5.01 21.93
CA GLU A 145 0.80 -6.15 22.09
C GLU A 145 1.51 -6.50 20.77
N LEU A 146 0.75 -6.58 19.67
CA LEU A 146 1.30 -6.82 18.34
C LEU A 146 2.25 -5.70 17.89
N ALA A 147 1.93 -4.43 18.16
CA ALA A 147 2.80 -3.31 17.85
C ALA A 147 4.13 -3.39 18.61
N ARG A 148 4.10 -3.72 19.91
CA ARG A 148 5.31 -3.95 20.70
C ARG A 148 6.14 -5.10 20.12
N MET A 149 5.49 -6.19 19.73
CA MET A 149 6.16 -7.34 19.12
C MET A 149 6.82 -6.97 17.77
N CYS A 150 6.12 -6.24 16.91
CA CYS A 150 6.65 -5.79 15.62
C CYS A 150 7.88 -4.90 15.78
N ILE A 151 7.89 -4.01 16.78
CA ILE A 151 9.06 -3.17 17.10
C ILE A 151 10.23 -4.05 17.52
N MET A 152 10.02 -5.02 18.43
CA MET A 152 11.09 -5.90 18.90
C MET A 152 11.65 -6.83 17.82
N ALA A 153 10.82 -7.20 16.84
CA ALA A 153 11.19 -8.11 15.76
C ALA A 153 11.59 -7.38 14.46
N ASP A 154 11.72 -6.06 14.46
CA ASP A 154 11.99 -5.22 13.27
C ASP A 154 11.05 -5.55 12.10
N CYS A 155 9.75 -5.55 12.37
CA CYS A 155 8.68 -5.80 11.39
C CYS A 155 7.79 -4.55 11.25
N THR A 156 7.30 -4.31 10.04
CA THR A 156 6.34 -3.23 9.75
C THR A 156 4.93 -3.74 9.98
N LEU A 157 4.23 -3.19 10.97
CA LEU A 157 2.82 -3.48 11.22
C LEU A 157 1.92 -2.71 10.25
N ILE A 158 1.05 -3.39 9.52
CA ILE A 158 0.00 -2.79 8.70
C ILE A 158 -1.35 -3.34 9.11
N LEU A 159 -2.32 -2.45 9.31
CA LEU A 159 -3.68 -2.80 9.68
C LEU A 159 -4.58 -2.72 8.46
N ALA A 160 -5.48 -3.69 8.33
CA ALA A 160 -6.55 -3.70 7.34
C ALA A 160 -7.89 -3.94 8.02
N TRP A 161 -8.89 -3.13 7.71
CA TRP A 161 -10.25 -3.22 8.24
C TRP A 161 -11.15 -4.13 7.41
N SER A 162 -10.68 -4.56 6.25
CA SER A 162 -11.38 -5.52 5.39
C SER A 162 -10.42 -6.44 4.62
N PRO A 163 -10.87 -7.62 4.18
CA PRO A 163 -10.09 -8.48 3.29
C PRO A 163 -9.76 -7.82 1.94
N GLU A 164 -10.61 -6.91 1.47
CA GLU A 164 -10.40 -6.14 0.23
C GLU A 164 -9.22 -5.18 0.37
N GLU A 165 -9.19 -4.43 1.48
CA GLU A 165 -8.10 -3.51 1.80
C GLU A 165 -6.77 -4.26 1.97
N ALA A 166 -6.79 -5.41 2.66
CA ALA A 166 -5.63 -6.28 2.80
C ALA A 166 -5.09 -6.75 1.43
N GLY A 167 -5.98 -7.15 0.51
CA GLY A 167 -5.60 -7.50 -0.86
C GLY A 167 -4.97 -6.34 -1.60
N ARG A 168 -5.54 -5.13 -1.46
CA ARG A 168 -5.02 -3.91 -2.07
C ARG A 168 -3.62 -3.54 -1.58
N TYR A 169 -3.32 -3.78 -0.30
CA TYR A 169 -1.97 -3.59 0.23
C TYR A 169 -0.96 -4.55 -0.41
N LEU A 170 -1.29 -5.83 -0.55
CA LEU A 170 -0.41 -6.80 -1.21
C LEU A 170 -0.12 -6.41 -2.67
N GLU A 171 -1.14 -5.97 -3.42
CA GLU A 171 -0.96 -5.46 -4.79
C GLU A 171 -0.05 -4.22 -4.84
N THR A 172 -0.22 -3.31 -3.88
CA THR A 172 0.55 -2.08 -3.79
C THR A 172 2.01 -2.40 -3.50
N TYR A 173 2.30 -3.29 -2.55
CA TYR A 173 3.67 -3.71 -2.30
C TYR A 173 4.34 -4.32 -3.52
N LYS A 174 3.63 -5.21 -4.24
CA LYS A 174 4.21 -5.83 -5.44
C LYS A 174 4.44 -4.83 -6.56
N SER A 175 3.47 -3.96 -6.83
CA SER A 175 3.56 -2.98 -7.92
C SER A 175 4.58 -1.86 -7.66
N TYR A 176 4.95 -1.63 -6.40
CA TYR A 176 5.94 -0.63 -6.01
C TYR A 176 7.34 -1.21 -5.79
N GLU A 177 7.55 -2.53 -5.95
CA GLU A 177 8.85 -3.18 -5.77
C GLU A 177 9.98 -2.52 -6.59
N LYS A 178 9.66 -2.05 -7.81
CA LYS A 178 10.63 -1.43 -8.74
C LYS A 178 10.49 0.09 -8.88
N LYS A 179 9.57 0.72 -8.14
CA LYS A 179 9.34 2.16 -8.29
C LYS A 179 10.41 2.93 -7.53
N PRO A 180 11.11 3.89 -8.17
CA PRO A 180 12.13 4.67 -7.49
C PRO A 180 11.51 5.59 -6.44
N ALA A 181 12.29 5.93 -5.41
CA ALA A 181 11.89 6.85 -4.34
C ALA A 181 11.63 8.28 -4.82
N ASP A 182 11.94 8.60 -6.09
CA ASP A 182 11.66 9.90 -6.69
C ASP A 182 10.17 10.23 -6.75
N MET A 183 9.29 9.23 -6.76
CA MET A 183 7.83 9.47 -6.63
C MET A 183 7.43 10.00 -5.25
N LEU A 184 8.27 9.84 -4.23
CA LEU A 184 8.01 10.32 -2.86
C LEU A 184 8.57 11.74 -2.62
N LYS A 185 9.39 12.26 -3.54
CA LYS A 185 9.90 13.63 -3.42
C LYS A 185 8.77 14.62 -3.66
N GLU A 186 8.70 15.63 -2.80
CA GLU A 186 7.82 16.77 -2.98
C GLU A 186 8.07 17.37 -4.37
N GLN A 187 7.04 17.38 -5.22
CA GLN A 187 7.09 18.13 -6.46
C GLN A 187 6.88 19.60 -6.12
N VAL A 188 7.97 20.29 -5.76
CA VAL A 188 7.96 21.73 -5.63
C VAL A 188 7.64 22.30 -7.02
N GLU A 189 6.48 22.97 -7.13
CA GLU A 189 6.10 23.64 -8.36
C GLU A 189 7.24 24.58 -8.78
N LYS A 190 7.76 24.38 -9.99
CA LYS A 190 8.93 25.13 -10.49
C LYS A 190 8.57 26.54 -10.93
N ASP A 191 7.29 26.83 -11.08
CA ASP A 191 6.80 28.12 -11.55
C ASP A 191 7.12 29.24 -10.58
N TYR A 192 7.54 30.39 -11.12
CA TYR A 192 7.91 31.57 -10.34
C TYR A 192 6.70 32.08 -9.55
N LEU A 193 5.52 32.11 -10.19
CA LEU A 193 4.30 32.60 -9.55
C LEU A 193 3.90 31.72 -8.36
N SER A 194 3.99 30.40 -8.49
CA SER A 194 3.73 29.46 -7.39
C SER A 194 4.68 29.69 -6.22
N LYS A 195 5.99 29.79 -6.48
CA LYS A 195 7.00 30.03 -5.42
C LYS A 195 6.78 31.33 -4.66
N VAL A 196 6.47 32.42 -5.36
CA VAL A 196 6.23 33.71 -4.71
C VAL A 196 4.90 33.69 -3.96
N THR A 197 3.87 33.04 -4.51
CA THR A 197 2.58 32.87 -3.84
C THR A 197 2.74 32.07 -2.55
N ASP A 198 3.47 30.96 -2.58
CA ASP A 198 3.77 30.15 -1.41
C ASP A 198 4.57 30.94 -0.37
N CYS A 199 5.58 31.70 -0.81
CA CYS A 199 6.36 32.58 0.07
C CYS A 199 5.49 33.63 0.76
N LEU A 200 4.64 34.35 0.02
CA LEU A 200 3.80 35.42 0.57
C LEU A 200 2.67 34.88 1.46
N THR A 201 2.14 33.69 1.16
CA THR A 201 1.09 33.05 1.97
C THR A 201 1.61 32.44 3.28
N THR A 202 2.92 32.35 3.48
CA THR A 202 3.49 32.05 4.81
C THR A 202 3.17 33.13 5.84
N VAL A 203 2.93 34.37 5.41
CA VAL A 203 2.55 35.48 6.28
C VAL A 203 1.09 35.31 6.67
N LYS A 204 0.85 35.14 7.98
CA LYS A 204 -0.50 35.03 8.53
C LYS A 204 -1.36 36.20 8.04
N SER A 205 -2.53 35.88 7.45
CA SER A 205 -3.54 36.81 6.87
C SER A 205 -3.37 37.17 5.39
N ILE A 206 -2.35 36.65 4.70
CA ILE A 206 -2.18 36.82 3.25
C ILE A 206 -2.67 35.57 2.53
N ASN A 207 -3.59 35.76 1.58
CA ASN A 207 -4.14 34.70 0.76
C ASN A 207 -3.46 34.65 -0.62
N LYS A 208 -3.71 33.57 -1.38
CA LYS A 208 -3.22 33.44 -2.77
C LYS A 208 -3.63 34.62 -3.65
N THR A 209 -4.88 35.08 -3.52
CA THR A 209 -5.38 36.26 -4.24
C THR A 209 -4.62 37.53 -3.88
N ASP A 210 -4.32 37.73 -2.59
CA ASP A 210 -3.57 38.91 -2.14
C ASP A 210 -2.14 38.89 -2.71
N ALA A 211 -1.50 37.71 -2.75
CA ALA A 211 -0.16 37.53 -3.34
C ALA A 211 -0.13 37.86 -4.84
N ILE A 212 -1.15 37.43 -5.60
CA ILE A 212 -1.27 37.76 -7.03
C ILE A 212 -1.50 39.27 -7.22
N THR A 213 -2.34 39.90 -6.39
CA THR A 213 -2.57 41.35 -6.43
C THR A 213 -1.28 42.13 -6.12
N LEU A 214 -0.54 41.74 -5.08
CA LEU A 214 0.73 42.36 -4.71
C LEU A 214 1.77 42.24 -5.82
N LEU A 215 1.88 41.06 -6.43
CA LEU A 215 2.76 40.84 -7.59
C LEU A 215 2.35 41.67 -8.79
N SER A 216 1.05 41.83 -9.04
CA SER A 216 0.55 42.65 -10.15
C SER A 216 0.78 44.14 -9.92
N ALA A 217 0.71 44.61 -8.66
CA ALA A 217 0.89 46.01 -8.31
C ALA A 217 2.37 46.42 -8.28
N PHE A 218 3.25 45.58 -7.71
CA PHE A 218 4.67 45.93 -7.48
C PHE A 218 5.65 45.22 -8.43
N SER A 219 5.16 44.35 -9.31
CA SER A 219 5.90 43.58 -10.34
C SER A 219 6.99 42.62 -9.82
N SER A 220 7.56 42.84 -8.62
CA SER A 220 8.65 42.06 -8.06
C SER A 220 8.53 41.93 -6.53
N VAL A 221 9.16 40.90 -5.96
CA VAL A 221 9.23 40.73 -4.50
C VAL A 221 10.00 41.88 -3.85
N GLU A 222 11.05 42.38 -4.50
CA GLU A 222 11.79 43.57 -4.04
C GLU A 222 10.87 44.79 -3.94
N GLY A 223 10.03 45.02 -4.95
CA GLY A 223 9.03 46.07 -4.93
C GLY A 223 8.09 45.96 -3.73
N ILE A 224 7.60 44.75 -3.42
CA ILE A 224 6.75 44.49 -2.25
C ILE A 224 7.48 44.77 -0.93
N VAL A 225 8.77 44.42 -0.84
CA VAL A 225 9.59 44.63 0.36
C VAL A 225 9.92 46.10 0.59
N SER A 226 10.20 46.85 -0.48
CA SER A 226 10.50 48.28 -0.41
C SER A 226 9.27 49.18 -0.25
N ALA A 227 8.07 48.65 -0.45
CA ALA A 227 6.84 49.43 -0.44
C ALA A 227 6.55 50.05 0.94
N SER A 228 6.06 51.29 0.94
CA SER A 228 5.59 51.93 2.16
C SER A 228 4.31 51.25 2.66
N LYS A 229 3.98 51.45 3.93
CA LYS A 229 2.75 50.90 4.51
C LYS A 229 1.52 51.47 3.79
N GLU A 230 1.59 52.71 3.35
CA GLU A 230 0.54 53.43 2.64
C GLU A 230 0.30 52.80 1.27
N ASP A 231 1.36 52.49 0.51
CA ASP A 231 1.27 51.88 -0.82
C ASP A 231 0.67 50.47 -0.76
N LEU A 232 0.98 49.70 0.30
CA LEU A 232 0.39 48.39 0.52
C LEU A 232 -1.13 48.47 0.78
N VAL A 233 -1.61 49.52 1.45
CA VAL A 233 -3.06 49.70 1.71
C VAL A 233 -3.84 50.08 0.46
N VAL A 234 -3.19 50.69 -0.53
CA VAL A 234 -3.80 51.08 -1.80
C VAL A 234 -4.10 49.87 -2.70
N CYS A 235 -3.49 48.71 -2.42
CA CYS A 235 -3.72 47.49 -3.18
C CYS A 235 -5.17 46.99 -3.05
N PRO A 236 -5.86 46.69 -4.18
CA PRO A 236 -7.26 46.31 -4.15
C PRO A 236 -7.46 45.00 -3.39
N GLY A 237 -8.35 45.00 -2.40
CA GLY A 237 -8.64 43.82 -1.57
C GLY A 237 -7.65 43.58 -0.42
N LEU A 238 -6.55 44.34 -0.33
CA LEU A 238 -5.61 44.27 0.79
C LEU A 238 -6.06 45.24 1.90
N GLY A 239 -6.84 44.74 2.85
CA GLY A 239 -7.30 45.54 3.98
C GLY A 239 -6.15 46.08 4.85
N PRO A 240 -6.37 47.16 5.63
CA PRO A 240 -5.31 47.85 6.38
C PRO A 240 -4.62 46.96 7.43
N GLN A 241 -5.35 45.96 7.95
CA GLN A 241 -4.77 44.98 8.88
C GLN A 241 -3.80 44.02 8.17
N LYS A 242 -4.10 43.61 6.94
CA LYS A 242 -3.24 42.72 6.15
C LYS A 242 -1.97 43.46 5.72
N ALA A 243 -2.13 44.68 5.18
CA ALA A 243 -1.02 45.54 4.79
C ALA A 243 -0.07 45.82 5.96
N ARG A 244 -0.61 46.17 7.14
CA ARG A 244 0.18 46.37 8.36
C ARG A 244 0.93 45.11 8.77
N ARG A 245 0.28 43.94 8.79
CA ARG A 245 0.92 42.67 9.16
C ARG A 245 2.03 42.28 8.20
N LEU A 246 1.82 42.46 6.89
CA LEU A 246 2.85 42.22 5.87
C LEU A 246 4.05 43.14 6.10
N PHE A 247 3.82 44.44 6.23
CA PHE A 247 4.87 45.42 6.45
C PHE A 247 5.67 45.13 7.73
N ASP A 248 4.96 44.86 8.82
CA ASP A 248 5.57 44.52 10.12
C ASP A 248 6.42 43.24 10.02
N VAL A 249 5.98 42.21 9.28
CA VAL A 249 6.76 40.96 9.13
C VAL A 249 8.03 41.18 8.30
N LEU A 250 7.96 41.99 7.24
CA LEU A 250 9.10 42.24 6.35
C LEU A 250 10.17 43.14 6.99
N HIS A 251 9.77 44.09 7.84
CA HIS A 251 10.68 45.11 8.41
C HIS A 251 11.04 44.88 9.88
N LYS A 252 10.47 43.87 10.54
CA LYS A 252 10.79 43.60 11.94
C LYS A 252 12.18 42.97 12.07
N PRO A 253 13.05 43.52 12.95
CA PRO A 253 14.37 42.94 13.18
C PRO A 253 14.25 41.53 13.78
N PHE A 254 15.08 40.60 13.30
CA PHE A 254 15.14 39.24 13.83
C PHE A 254 15.59 39.20 15.29
N LEU A 255 16.47 40.13 15.69
CA LEU A 255 16.97 40.26 17.05
C LEU A 255 16.18 41.32 17.81
N LYS A 256 15.83 41.04 19.06
CA LYS A 256 15.32 42.08 19.97
C LYS A 256 16.43 43.11 20.17
N ALA A 257 16.13 44.39 19.94
CA ALA A 257 17.05 45.46 20.28
C ALA A 257 17.42 45.34 21.77
N LYS A 258 18.72 45.42 22.09
CA LYS A 258 19.18 45.44 23.48
C LYS A 258 18.60 46.69 24.13
N THR A 259 17.72 46.51 25.10
CA THR A 259 17.26 47.58 25.98
C THR A 259 18.50 48.19 26.62
N LYS A 260 18.84 49.44 26.28
CA LYS A 260 19.74 50.23 27.11
C LYS A 260 18.93 50.62 28.34
N ASP A 261 18.96 49.79 29.37
CA ASP A 261 18.55 50.21 30.71
C ASP A 261 19.48 51.39 31.08
N SER A 262 18.85 52.56 31.27
CA SER A 262 19.50 53.81 31.67
C SER A 262 19.50 53.92 33.18
#